data_AF-A0A9N9ZLP2-F1
#
_entry.id   AF-A0A9N9ZLP2-F1
#
_cell.length_a   1.000
_cell.length_b   1.000
_cell.length_c   1.000
_cell.angle_alpha   90.00
_cell.angle_beta   90.00
_cell.angle_gamma   90.00
#
_symmetry.space_group_name_H-M   'P 1'
#
loop_
_entity.id
_entity.type
_entity.pdbx_description
1 polymer ?
#
loop_
_entity_poly.entity_id
_entity_poly.type
_entity_poly.pdbx_seq_one_letter_code
_entity_poly.pdbx_strand_id
1 'polypeptide(L)'
;MAAKRLPQELEMAHITDDAESLPFSPKHENDCFRQKFHDIPRYLFRVFTPISGSATDGGGWAQSLDSRQSGPGSKIDLFDRGDNKIVADMLNKHLRWQDAGDSNVVSWTSSLLYALVYMYQLHASTRDGSSFEDIKLCIIDTTGCPDRSFVRDIDLIRSFSLFDIGLRDLKNLRLGKSQSKSSGCYYFGEYLSQGALKIKDRCQVVSAMDVINSGLYRMLPELEEFEDWNRDEKPPCARMVVRLRKSLGLRVSVAGREVDGGISTALKIAQLFEPRWRLPMAASLVALIPNLCSDAEILRAFRGDLFTDAERRLCSPERTVIMAYETLPEVQKFNDIMRSVYKDFCLSKSKEYVDRAEGLVRSALLWGGSTDSPSASDRDMTILDPIYDDIVDHLDDIIRWSSSLRQEMLKSRMVLVDTESSDKQSFNDSLEFEVGDTTLSSSPTEMEHSEIVDCEAFPFKSLGNRERSVIGGLYIDPI
;
A
#
# COMPACT_ATOMS: atom_id res chain seq x y z
N MET A 1 39.31 8.88 -26.41
CA MET A 1 38.02 8.19 -26.13
C MET A 1 37.49 8.57 -24.74
N ALA A 2 37.50 9.87 -24.38
CA ALA A 2 37.13 10.35 -23.04
C ALA A 2 36.48 11.75 -23.10
N ALA A 3 35.50 11.95 -23.99
CA ALA A 3 34.89 13.28 -24.20
C ALA A 3 33.39 13.22 -24.58
N LYS A 4 32.62 12.25 -24.06
CA LYS A 4 31.17 12.16 -24.31
C LYS A 4 30.30 11.90 -23.06
N ARG A 5 30.82 12.14 -21.85
CA ARG A 5 30.10 11.86 -20.59
C ARG A 5 29.79 13.07 -19.72
N LEU A 6 29.99 14.31 -20.19
CA LEU A 6 29.76 15.50 -19.37
C LEU A 6 28.35 16.16 -19.39
N PRO A 7 27.44 15.93 -20.36
CA PRO A 7 26.15 16.63 -20.30
C PRO A 7 25.18 16.08 -19.23
N GLN A 8 25.28 14.80 -18.84
CA GLN A 8 24.34 14.18 -17.89
C GLN A 8 24.68 14.41 -16.41
N GLU A 9 25.94 14.71 -16.07
CA GLU A 9 26.35 14.92 -14.68
C GLU A 9 26.18 16.37 -14.22
N LEU A 10 26.08 17.33 -15.14
CA LEU A 10 25.89 18.75 -14.83
C LEU A 10 24.42 19.18 -14.72
N GLU A 11 23.48 18.32 -15.12
CA GLU A 11 22.04 18.59 -15.01
C GLU A 11 21.45 18.16 -13.64
N MET A 12 22.22 17.46 -12.80
CA MET A 12 21.75 16.93 -11.51
C MET A 12 22.04 17.82 -10.29
N ALA A 13 22.73 18.95 -10.43
CA ALA A 13 23.22 19.74 -9.28
C ALA A 13 22.56 21.10 -9.05
N HIS A 14 21.57 21.50 -9.85
CA HIS A 14 20.79 22.71 -9.59
C HIS A 14 19.30 22.40 -9.65
N ILE A 15 18.70 22.19 -8.47
CA ILE A 15 17.26 22.28 -8.29
C ILE A 15 16.88 23.73 -8.57
N THR A 16 16.38 23.99 -9.78
CA THR A 16 15.79 25.27 -10.14
C THR A 16 14.57 25.51 -9.26
N ASP A 17 14.18 26.77 -9.05
CA ASP A 17 12.97 27.11 -8.28
C ASP A 17 11.66 26.56 -8.90
N ASP A 18 11.74 25.94 -10.09
CA ASP A 18 10.64 25.26 -10.80
C ASP A 18 10.57 23.74 -10.55
N ALA A 19 11.50 23.17 -9.77
CA ALA A 19 11.55 21.72 -9.55
C ALA A 19 10.33 21.23 -8.77
N GLU A 20 9.59 20.28 -9.37
CA GLU A 20 8.37 19.73 -8.75
C GLU A 20 8.64 18.66 -7.68
N SER A 21 9.88 18.14 -7.61
CA SER A 21 10.32 17.24 -6.55
C SER A 21 11.85 17.20 -6.42
N LEU A 22 12.35 16.72 -5.27
CA LEU A 22 13.74 16.31 -5.10
C LEU A 22 13.84 14.78 -5.36
N PRO A 23 14.40 14.32 -6.49
CA PRO A 23 14.43 12.91 -6.84
C PRO A 23 15.51 12.13 -6.07
N PHE A 24 15.24 10.87 -5.72
CA PHE A 24 16.25 9.97 -5.17
C PHE A 24 17.27 9.57 -6.25
N SER A 25 18.56 9.72 -5.97
CA SER A 25 19.66 9.45 -6.90
C SER A 25 20.74 8.56 -6.24
N PRO A 26 20.43 7.28 -5.97
CA PRO A 26 21.42 6.35 -5.45
C PRO A 26 22.62 6.23 -6.40
N LYS A 27 23.82 6.18 -5.84
CA LYS A 27 25.07 6.06 -6.61
C LYS A 27 25.11 4.74 -7.39
N HIS A 28 25.81 4.75 -8.52
CA HIS A 28 25.84 3.70 -9.56
C HIS A 28 26.14 2.26 -9.09
N GLU A 29 26.70 2.06 -7.91
CA GLU A 29 27.00 0.72 -7.38
C GLU A 29 25.74 -0.06 -6.93
N ASN A 30 24.56 0.55 -6.97
CA ASN A 30 23.29 -0.04 -6.54
C ASN A 30 22.31 -0.26 -7.71
N ASP A 31 22.72 -0.94 -8.78
CA ASP A 31 21.84 -1.21 -9.94
C ASP A 31 20.52 -1.93 -9.54
N CYS A 32 20.56 -2.78 -8.52
CA CYS A 32 19.37 -3.41 -7.93
C CYS A 32 18.36 -2.40 -7.36
N PHE A 33 18.82 -1.22 -6.91
CA PHE A 33 17.96 -0.17 -6.37
C PHE A 33 17.26 0.61 -7.48
N ARG A 34 17.86 0.73 -8.66
CA ARG A 34 17.26 1.47 -9.79
C ARG A 34 15.98 0.81 -10.29
N GLN A 35 15.94 -0.52 -10.33
CA GLN A 35 14.75 -1.28 -10.73
C GLN A 35 13.57 -1.05 -9.76
N LYS A 36 13.86 -0.77 -8.48
CA LYS A 36 12.83 -0.60 -7.44
C LYS A 36 12.07 0.72 -7.52
N PHE A 37 12.55 1.69 -8.30
CA PHE A 37 11.79 2.91 -8.55
C PHE A 37 10.57 2.68 -9.46
N HIS A 38 10.47 1.52 -10.10
CA HIS A 38 9.27 1.11 -10.83
C HIS A 38 8.25 0.38 -9.93
N ASP A 39 8.65 -0.03 -8.72
CA ASP A 39 7.79 -0.71 -7.73
C ASP A 39 7.00 0.28 -6.87
N ILE A 40 6.47 1.35 -7.47
CA ILE A 40 5.70 2.37 -6.74
C ILE A 40 4.21 2.13 -6.98
N PRO A 41 3.41 1.86 -5.93
CA PRO A 41 1.97 1.75 -6.05
C PRO A 41 1.40 3.04 -6.64
N ARG A 42 0.43 2.90 -7.53
CA ARG A 42 -0.26 4.03 -8.13
C ARG A 42 -0.90 4.93 -7.07
N TYR A 43 -1.50 4.35 -6.05
CA TYR A 43 -2.17 5.09 -5.00
C TYR A 43 -1.39 4.98 -3.69
N LEU A 44 -1.08 6.13 -3.10
CA LEU A 44 -0.54 6.25 -1.75
C LEU A 44 -1.43 7.17 -0.92
N PHE A 45 -1.39 6.96 0.39
CA PHE A 45 -2.11 7.74 1.38
C PHE A 45 -1.14 8.49 2.28
N ARG A 46 -1.59 9.63 2.78
CA ARG A 46 -0.90 10.40 3.80
C ARG A 46 -1.92 11.01 4.74
N VAL A 47 -1.61 11.01 6.02
CA VAL A 47 -2.35 11.77 7.02
C VAL A 47 -1.47 12.91 7.50
N PHE A 48 -2.04 14.10 7.59
CA PHE A 48 -1.31 15.28 8.05
C PHE A 48 -2.23 16.20 8.85
N THR A 49 -1.61 17.08 9.64
CA THR A 49 -2.26 18.11 10.46
C THR A 49 -1.56 19.46 10.22
N PRO A 50 -2.17 20.58 10.59
CA PRO A 50 -1.50 21.90 10.57
C PRO A 50 -0.22 21.93 11.43
N ILE A 51 -0.18 21.12 12.48
CA ILE A 51 0.91 21.06 13.47
C ILE A 51 2.04 20.14 13.00
N SER A 52 1.73 19.10 12.24
CA SER A 52 2.71 18.11 11.79
C SER A 52 3.90 18.76 11.08
N GLY A 53 5.12 18.30 11.43
CA GLY A 53 6.37 18.88 10.94
C GLY A 53 6.51 18.88 9.41
N SER A 54 5.77 18.02 8.73
CA SER A 54 5.66 17.97 7.28
C SER A 54 4.25 18.39 6.85
N ALA A 55 4.06 19.67 6.52
CA ALA A 55 2.75 20.19 6.12
C ALA A 55 2.49 19.89 4.65
N THR A 56 1.22 19.61 4.33
CA THR A 56 0.71 19.95 3.00
C THR A 56 0.28 21.40 3.07
N ASP A 57 1.01 22.32 2.44
CA ASP A 57 0.56 23.71 2.44
C ASP A 57 -0.71 23.85 1.58
N GLY A 58 -1.52 24.87 1.86
CA GLY A 58 -2.67 25.22 0.99
C GLY A 58 -2.26 25.54 -0.46
N GLY A 59 -0.96 25.60 -0.76
CA GLY A 59 -0.37 25.78 -2.08
C GLY A 59 -0.19 24.49 -2.88
N GLY A 60 -0.46 23.32 -2.30
CA GLY A 60 -0.41 22.03 -2.99
C GLY A 60 0.98 21.38 -2.99
N TRP A 61 1.76 21.56 -1.93
CA TRP A 61 3.05 20.89 -1.72
C TRP A 61 3.05 20.03 -0.47
N ALA A 62 3.57 18.81 -0.55
CA ALA A 62 3.95 18.00 0.61
C ALA A 62 5.43 18.24 0.93
N GLN A 63 5.72 18.85 2.07
CA GLN A 63 7.07 19.29 2.43
C GLN A 63 7.62 18.51 3.62
N SER A 64 8.90 18.16 3.59
CA SER A 64 9.62 17.66 4.76
C SER A 64 9.78 18.75 5.83
N LEU A 65 10.14 18.37 7.05
CA LEU A 65 10.39 19.35 8.11
C LEU A 65 11.55 20.27 7.74
N ASP A 66 12.63 19.69 7.21
CA ASP A 66 13.79 20.42 6.72
C ASP A 66 13.40 21.39 5.59
N SER A 67 12.56 20.96 4.64
CA SER A 67 12.06 21.84 3.57
C SER A 67 11.16 22.95 4.06
N ARG A 68 10.26 22.67 5.00
CA ARG A 68 9.35 23.69 5.59
C ARG A 68 10.14 24.78 6.32
N GLN A 69 11.26 24.42 6.92
CA GLN A 69 12.15 25.35 7.63
C GLN A 69 13.20 25.99 6.70
N SER A 70 13.17 25.71 5.40
CA SER A 70 14.21 26.13 4.45
C SER A 70 15.62 25.71 4.89
N GLY A 71 15.73 24.57 5.56
CA GLY A 71 16.99 24.07 6.07
C GLY A 71 17.91 23.61 4.93
N PRO A 72 19.23 23.62 5.17
CA PRO A 72 20.24 23.44 4.12
C PRO A 72 20.20 22.06 3.47
N GLY A 73 19.70 21.05 4.19
CA GLY A 73 19.58 19.70 3.68
C GLY A 73 18.35 19.50 2.77
N SER A 74 17.39 20.43 2.75
CA SER A 74 16.10 20.25 2.07
C SER A 74 16.20 20.04 0.56
N LYS A 75 17.33 20.49 -0.03
CA LYS A 75 17.65 20.41 -1.46
C LYS A 75 18.72 19.35 -1.77
N ILE A 76 19.15 18.57 -0.78
CA ILE A 76 20.22 17.59 -0.91
C ILE A 76 19.61 16.18 -0.88
N ASP A 77 19.83 15.41 -1.95
CA ASP A 77 19.44 14.00 -2.00
C ASP A 77 20.04 13.24 -0.82
N LEU A 78 19.23 12.35 -0.24
CA LEU A 78 19.61 11.52 0.89
C LEU A 78 20.92 10.76 0.68
N PHE A 79 21.21 10.31 -0.55
CA PHE A 79 22.44 9.59 -0.90
C PHE A 79 23.69 10.49 -1.06
N ASP A 80 23.49 11.81 -1.10
CA ASP A 80 24.55 12.82 -1.27
C ASP A 80 24.77 13.68 -0.02
N ARG A 81 24.03 13.43 1.08
CA ARG A 81 24.19 14.11 2.38
C ARG A 81 25.52 13.87 3.10
N GLY A 82 26.46 13.13 2.50
CA GLY A 82 27.80 12.91 3.02
C GLY A 82 27.90 11.71 3.96
N ASP A 83 27.66 11.91 5.26
CA ASP A 83 27.84 10.86 6.27
C ASP A 83 26.61 9.94 6.37
N ASN A 84 26.79 8.69 5.93
CA ASN A 84 25.78 7.64 5.99
C ASN A 84 25.26 7.38 7.42
N LYS A 85 26.05 7.64 8.47
CA LYS A 85 25.60 7.49 9.87
C LYS A 85 24.56 8.55 10.24
N ILE A 86 24.78 9.80 9.82
CA ILE A 86 23.83 10.90 10.03
C ILE A 86 22.52 10.59 9.30
N VAL A 87 22.62 10.14 8.05
CA VAL A 87 21.46 9.73 7.25
C VAL A 87 20.70 8.56 7.90
N ALA A 88 21.42 7.54 8.37
CA ALA A 88 20.82 6.37 9.00
C ALA A 88 20.12 6.71 10.33
N ASP A 89 20.73 7.56 11.16
CA ASP A 89 20.15 8.07 12.40
C ASP A 89 18.89 8.92 12.13
N MET A 90 18.96 9.85 11.16
CA MET A 90 17.81 10.66 10.73
C MET A 90 16.66 9.77 10.24
N LEU A 91 16.93 8.76 9.41
CA LEU A 91 15.93 7.79 8.97
C LEU A 91 15.33 7.00 10.14
N ASN A 92 16.17 6.51 11.05
CA ASN A 92 15.72 5.73 12.21
C ASN A 92 14.77 6.56 13.09
N LYS A 93 15.14 7.80 13.41
CA LYS A 93 14.31 8.74 14.17
C LYS A 93 13.00 9.04 13.44
N HIS A 94 13.06 9.35 12.15
CA HIS A 94 11.89 9.67 11.33
C HIS A 94 10.89 8.51 11.29
N LEU A 95 11.35 7.29 10.97
CA LEU A 95 10.50 6.11 10.83
C LEU A 95 9.94 5.59 12.16
N ARG A 96 10.49 6.05 13.30
CA ARG A 96 9.97 5.79 14.65
C ARG A 96 9.11 6.94 15.18
N TRP A 97 8.87 7.96 14.36
CA TRP A 97 8.16 9.20 14.70
C TRP A 97 8.77 9.91 15.91
N GLN A 98 10.09 9.84 16.05
CA GLN A 98 10.86 10.59 17.04
C GLN A 98 11.19 11.98 16.46
N ASP A 99 11.64 12.90 17.32
CA ASP A 99 12.02 14.24 16.89
C ASP A 99 13.28 14.19 16.00
N ALA A 100 13.05 14.15 14.69
CA ALA A 100 14.06 14.26 13.64
C ALA A 100 14.03 15.69 13.08
N GLY A 101 14.52 16.65 13.87
CA GLY A 101 14.44 18.10 13.60
C GLY A 101 14.96 18.54 12.22
N ASP A 102 15.74 17.68 11.56
CA ASP A 102 16.37 17.85 10.25
C ASP A 102 15.93 16.78 9.22
N SER A 103 14.78 16.14 9.44
CA SER A 103 14.28 15.11 8.53
C SER A 103 13.93 15.70 7.16
N ASN A 104 14.61 15.18 6.13
CA ASN A 104 14.35 15.54 4.74
C ASN A 104 13.20 14.77 4.12
N VAL A 105 12.60 13.81 4.82
CA VAL A 105 11.69 12.86 4.21
C VAL A 105 10.25 13.09 4.63
N VAL A 106 9.33 12.68 3.77
CA VAL A 106 7.89 12.82 3.91
C VAL A 106 7.30 11.42 3.77
N SER A 107 6.62 10.94 4.81
CA SER A 107 6.02 9.61 4.82
C SER A 107 4.71 9.54 4.05
N TRP A 108 4.55 8.44 3.33
CA TRP A 108 3.36 8.00 2.60
C TRP A 108 3.15 6.52 2.92
N THR A 109 1.93 6.01 2.74
CA THR A 109 1.63 4.59 2.97
C THR A 109 0.75 4.04 1.84
N SER A 110 0.93 2.78 1.46
CA SER A 110 -0.02 2.07 0.60
C SER A 110 -1.18 1.44 1.38
N SER A 111 -1.18 1.51 2.72
CA SER A 111 -2.18 0.91 3.59
C SER A 111 -3.17 1.97 4.09
N LEU A 112 -4.40 1.95 3.54
CA LEU A 112 -5.49 2.79 4.05
C LEU A 112 -5.83 2.45 5.51
N LEU A 113 -5.74 1.17 5.89
CA LEU A 113 -5.92 0.74 7.28
C LEU A 113 -4.97 1.49 8.21
N TYR A 114 -3.68 1.48 7.89
CA TYR A 114 -2.67 2.18 8.69
C TYR A 114 -2.95 3.69 8.73
N ALA A 115 -3.30 4.31 7.59
CA ALA A 115 -3.66 5.72 7.54
C ALA A 115 -4.85 6.05 8.47
N LEU A 116 -5.91 5.25 8.46
CA LEU A 116 -7.08 5.46 9.34
C LEU A 116 -6.70 5.35 10.82
N VAL A 117 -5.95 4.32 11.22
CA VAL A 117 -5.50 4.19 12.62
C VAL A 117 -4.58 5.35 13.02
N TYR A 118 -3.74 5.82 12.09
CA TYR A 118 -2.83 6.93 12.34
C TYR A 118 -3.55 8.27 12.58
N MET A 119 -4.78 8.45 12.07
CA MET A 119 -5.60 9.63 12.43
C MET A 119 -5.88 9.69 13.93
N TYR A 120 -6.29 8.57 14.53
CA TYR A 120 -6.54 8.48 15.97
C TYR A 120 -5.26 8.67 16.79
N GLN A 121 -4.13 8.16 16.28
CA GLN A 121 -2.82 8.39 16.90
C GLN A 121 -2.48 9.89 16.99
N LEU A 122 -2.75 10.65 15.93
CA LEU A 122 -2.52 12.11 15.91
C LEU A 122 -3.49 12.82 16.85
N HIS A 123 -4.77 12.43 16.85
CA HIS A 123 -5.79 12.99 17.73
C HIS A 123 -5.46 12.79 19.22
N ALA A 124 -4.99 11.59 19.58
CA ALA A 124 -4.64 11.25 20.95
C ALA A 124 -3.25 11.74 21.37
N SER A 125 -2.38 12.16 20.44
CA SER A 125 -1.01 12.57 20.77
C SER A 125 -0.98 13.88 21.55
N THR A 126 -0.26 13.94 22.66
CA THR A 126 0.06 15.21 23.35
C THR A 126 0.92 16.16 22.53
N ARG A 127 1.66 15.66 21.52
CA ARG A 127 2.49 16.49 20.63
C ARG A 127 1.66 17.16 19.53
N ASP A 128 0.61 16.50 19.07
CA ASP A 128 -0.24 16.98 17.97
C ASP A 128 -1.60 17.39 18.51
N GLY A 129 -2.44 16.44 18.91
CA GLY A 129 -3.69 16.69 19.61
C GLY A 129 -4.74 17.40 18.74
N SER A 130 -4.53 17.42 17.42
CA SER A 130 -5.46 18.02 16.47
C SER A 130 -6.82 17.37 16.54
N SER A 131 -7.88 18.15 16.35
CA SER A 131 -9.23 17.60 16.20
C SER A 131 -9.37 16.85 14.87
N PHE A 132 -10.39 16.00 14.74
CA PHE A 132 -10.62 15.24 13.51
C PHE A 132 -10.96 16.13 12.31
N GLU A 133 -11.43 17.36 12.53
CA GLU A 133 -11.62 18.36 11.49
C GLU A 133 -10.29 18.82 10.89
N ASP A 134 -9.26 18.96 11.72
CA ASP A 134 -7.94 19.44 11.32
C ASP A 134 -7.03 18.31 10.81
N ILE A 135 -7.30 17.06 11.20
CA ILE A 135 -6.63 15.89 10.65
C ILE A 135 -7.15 15.62 9.24
N LYS A 136 -6.23 15.55 8.27
CA LYS A 136 -6.55 15.40 6.85
C LYS A 136 -6.06 14.06 6.31
N LEU A 137 -6.93 13.36 5.58
CA LEU A 137 -6.59 12.20 4.75
C LEU A 137 -6.33 12.65 3.31
N CYS A 138 -5.15 12.35 2.80
CA CYS A 138 -4.75 12.58 1.42
C CYS A 138 -4.62 11.25 0.69
N ILE A 139 -5.15 11.17 -0.53
CA ILE A 139 -4.80 10.15 -1.54
C ILE A 139 -4.07 10.83 -2.69
N ILE A 140 -3.00 10.21 -3.20
CA ILE A 140 -2.22 10.71 -4.34
C ILE A 140 -2.11 9.65 -5.44
N ASP A 141 -2.10 10.08 -6.72
CA ASP A 141 -1.79 9.26 -7.88
C ASP A 141 -0.32 9.49 -8.25
N THR A 142 0.51 8.49 -8.00
CA THR A 142 1.96 8.55 -8.17
C THR A 142 2.36 8.54 -9.66
N THR A 143 1.48 8.12 -10.57
CA THR A 143 1.80 8.07 -12.02
C THR A 143 2.00 9.45 -12.63
N GLY A 144 1.43 10.49 -12.01
CA GLY A 144 1.63 11.88 -12.40
C GLY A 144 2.82 12.56 -11.75
N CYS A 145 3.53 11.89 -10.83
CA CYS A 145 4.66 12.48 -10.11
C CYS A 145 5.98 12.28 -10.89
N PRO A 146 6.98 13.17 -10.72
CA PRO A 146 8.28 12.99 -11.37
C PRO A 146 8.94 11.67 -10.99
N ASP A 147 9.71 11.09 -11.92
CA ASP A 147 10.44 9.85 -11.70
C ASP A 147 11.32 9.93 -10.44
N ARG A 148 11.37 8.83 -9.69
CA ARG A 148 12.17 8.69 -8.45
C ARG A 148 11.77 9.67 -7.34
N SER A 149 10.53 10.18 -7.36
CA SER A 149 9.98 10.99 -6.25
C SER A 149 9.66 10.16 -5.00
N PHE A 150 9.47 8.85 -5.16
CA PHE A 150 9.13 7.92 -4.08
C PHE A 150 10.11 6.77 -4.02
N VAL A 151 10.32 6.28 -2.80
CA VAL A 151 11.07 5.06 -2.53
C VAL A 151 10.48 4.32 -1.35
N ARG A 152 10.50 2.99 -1.36
CA ARG A 152 10.09 2.20 -0.20
C ARG A 152 11.03 2.43 0.96
N ASP A 153 10.46 2.61 2.14
CA ASP A 153 11.15 2.66 3.42
C ASP A 153 12.12 1.49 3.63
N ILE A 154 11.73 0.25 3.28
CA ILE A 154 12.50 -0.96 3.53
C ILE A 154 13.74 -1.04 2.63
N ASP A 155 13.67 -0.42 1.46
CA ASP A 155 14.81 -0.33 0.55
C ASP A 155 15.81 0.68 1.07
N LEU A 156 15.37 1.84 1.59
CA LEU A 156 16.24 2.77 2.30
C LEU A 156 16.84 2.16 3.56
N ILE A 157 16.04 1.48 4.39
CA ILE A 157 16.51 0.76 5.57
C ILE A 157 17.61 -0.23 5.18
N ARG A 158 17.43 -1.01 4.11
CA ARG A 158 18.45 -1.96 3.67
C ARG A 158 19.76 -1.27 3.31
N SER A 159 19.71 -0.14 2.60
CA SER A 159 20.88 0.64 2.21
C SER A 159 21.62 1.24 3.41
N PHE A 160 20.91 1.66 4.46
CA PHE A 160 21.50 2.41 5.58
C PHE A 160 21.64 1.60 6.90
N SER A 161 21.06 0.40 7.01
CA SER A 161 21.04 -0.43 8.24
C SER A 161 22.40 -0.88 8.77
N LEU A 162 23.47 -0.76 7.97
CA LEU A 162 24.83 -1.05 8.44
C LEU A 162 25.39 0.10 9.30
N PHE A 163 24.85 1.30 9.17
CA PHE A 163 25.37 2.52 9.80
C PHE A 163 24.63 2.92 11.08
N ASP A 164 23.45 2.34 11.35
CA ASP A 164 22.66 2.58 12.56
C ASP A 164 22.04 1.28 13.10
N ILE A 165 22.23 1.00 14.40
CA ILE A 165 21.73 -0.22 15.04
C ILE A 165 20.20 -0.18 15.17
N GLY A 166 19.62 0.96 15.52
CA GLY A 166 18.16 1.10 15.67
C GLY A 166 17.40 0.89 14.36
N LEU A 167 18.00 1.28 13.23
CA LEU A 167 17.50 1.06 11.88
C LEU A 167 17.61 -0.42 11.47
N ARG A 168 18.68 -1.11 11.91
CA ARG A 168 18.82 -2.56 11.75
C ARG A 168 17.76 -3.32 12.55
N ASP A 169 17.46 -2.88 13.76
CA ASP A 169 16.41 -3.48 14.57
C ASP A 169 15.03 -3.23 13.95
N LEU A 170 14.79 -2.02 13.43
CA LEU A 170 13.57 -1.68 12.69
C LEU A 170 13.41 -2.55 11.44
N LYS A 171 14.50 -2.85 10.73
CA LYS A 171 14.50 -3.80 9.60
C LYS A 171 13.98 -5.17 10.02
N ASN A 172 14.49 -5.71 11.13
CA ASN A 172 14.10 -7.03 11.63
C ASN A 172 12.63 -7.06 12.05
N LEU A 173 12.16 -5.99 12.71
CA LEU A 173 10.78 -5.80 13.11
C LEU A 173 9.82 -5.75 11.90
N ARG A 174 10.18 -4.98 10.86
CA ARG A 174 9.40 -4.87 9.61
C ARG A 174 9.42 -6.16 8.80
N LEU A 175 10.50 -6.93 8.82
CA LEU A 175 10.59 -8.19 8.07
C LEU A 175 10.04 -9.39 8.84
N GLY A 176 9.49 -9.21 10.04
CA GLY A 176 8.91 -10.31 10.82
C GLY A 176 9.94 -11.37 11.24
N LYS A 177 11.23 -11.02 11.32
CA LYS A 177 12.31 -11.94 11.70
C LYS A 177 12.44 -12.13 13.23
N SER A 178 11.48 -11.63 14.01
CA SER A 178 11.44 -11.85 15.45
C SER A 178 11.08 -13.31 15.74
N GLN A 179 11.83 -13.97 16.64
CA GLN A 179 11.73 -15.42 16.90
C GLN A 179 10.36 -15.90 17.44
N SER A 180 9.45 -14.98 17.77
CA SER A 180 8.09 -15.31 18.15
C SER A 180 7.17 -15.31 16.93
N LYS A 181 6.78 -16.53 16.47
CA LYS A 181 5.72 -16.76 15.46
C LYS A 181 4.39 -16.03 15.77
N SER A 182 4.23 -15.53 17.00
CA SER A 182 3.04 -14.83 17.51
C SER A 182 3.04 -13.31 17.28
N SER A 183 4.21 -12.72 16.98
CA SER A 183 4.44 -11.26 17.12
C SER A 183 4.00 -10.39 15.92
N GLY A 184 3.63 -10.98 14.79
CA GLY A 184 3.11 -10.27 13.61
C GLY A 184 4.14 -9.41 12.88
N CYS A 185 3.85 -9.05 11.63
CA CYS A 185 4.71 -8.16 10.84
C CYS A 185 4.30 -6.69 11.06
N TYR A 186 5.26 -5.85 11.48
CA TYR A 186 5.05 -4.41 11.71
C TYR A 186 5.38 -3.55 10.48
N TYR A 187 5.21 -4.12 9.28
CA TYR A 187 5.38 -3.36 8.05
C TYR A 187 4.09 -2.63 7.70
N PHE A 188 4.15 -1.32 7.49
CA PHE A 188 2.97 -0.49 7.22
C PHE A 188 2.86 -0.04 5.75
N GLY A 189 3.66 -0.62 4.87
CA GLY A 189 3.68 -0.25 3.45
C GLY A 189 4.13 1.18 3.24
N GLU A 190 5.17 1.63 3.96
CA GLU A 190 5.60 3.03 3.96
C GLU A 190 6.49 3.35 2.75
N TYR A 191 6.26 4.51 2.16
CA TYR A 191 7.06 5.08 1.08
C TYR A 191 7.49 6.48 1.50
N LEU A 192 8.68 6.90 1.11
CA LEU A 192 9.22 8.21 1.41
C LEU A 192 9.36 9.01 0.12
N SER A 193 8.94 10.27 0.15
CA SER A 193 9.48 11.32 -0.73
C SER A 193 10.47 12.17 0.07
N GLN A 194 11.27 13.01 -0.60
CA GLN A 194 12.23 13.89 0.08
C GLN A 194 12.11 15.35 -0.36
N GLY A 195 12.60 16.27 0.48
CA GLY A 195 12.48 17.70 0.27
C GLY A 195 11.02 18.15 0.22
N ALA A 196 10.67 18.85 -0.86
CA ALA A 196 9.30 19.20 -1.20
C ALA A 196 8.83 18.40 -2.42
N LEU A 197 7.57 17.95 -2.40
CA LEU A 197 6.90 17.31 -3.52
C LEU A 197 5.65 18.11 -3.89
N LYS A 198 5.54 18.53 -5.14
CA LYS A 198 4.33 19.17 -5.66
C LYS A 198 3.24 18.13 -5.88
N ILE A 199 2.17 18.26 -5.11
CA ILE A 199 1.01 17.35 -5.13
C ILE A 199 -0.25 18.02 -5.69
N LYS A 200 -0.20 19.32 -5.98
CA LYS A 200 -1.29 20.06 -6.63
C LYS A 200 -1.79 19.31 -7.86
N ASP A 201 -3.11 19.18 -7.98
CA ASP A 201 -3.81 18.47 -9.05
C ASP A 201 -3.50 16.96 -9.16
N ARG A 202 -2.66 16.42 -8.27
CA ARG A 202 -2.28 15.00 -8.21
C ARG A 202 -2.81 14.27 -6.99
N CYS A 203 -3.46 14.99 -6.07
CA CYS A 203 -4.04 14.42 -4.88
C CYS A 203 -5.47 14.91 -4.66
N GLN A 204 -6.15 14.26 -3.72
CA GLN A 204 -7.32 14.82 -3.06
C GLN A 204 -7.20 14.65 -1.56
N VAL A 205 -7.75 15.62 -0.84
CA VAL A 205 -7.73 15.71 0.62
C VAL A 205 -9.15 15.80 1.15
N VAL A 206 -9.46 15.04 2.19
CA VAL A 206 -10.71 15.12 2.98
C VAL A 206 -10.37 15.18 4.47
N SER A 207 -11.27 15.69 5.32
CA SER A 207 -11.05 15.68 6.77
C SER A 207 -11.34 14.28 7.35
N ALA A 208 -10.67 13.93 8.45
CA ALA A 208 -10.97 12.70 9.19
C ALA A 208 -12.40 12.73 9.72
N MET A 209 -12.89 13.90 10.16
CA MET A 209 -14.27 14.09 10.61
C MET A 209 -15.29 13.76 9.52
N ASP A 210 -15.07 14.16 8.26
CA ASP A 210 -15.97 13.82 7.15
C ASP A 210 -16.03 12.31 6.89
N VAL A 211 -14.87 11.64 6.97
CA VAL A 211 -14.77 10.18 6.84
C VAL A 211 -15.55 9.48 7.96
N ILE A 212 -15.38 9.93 9.21
CA ILE A 212 -16.09 9.42 10.39
C ILE A 212 -17.60 9.61 10.23
N ASN A 213 -18.06 10.83 9.97
CA ASN A 213 -19.47 11.19 9.82
C ASN A 213 -20.15 10.49 8.63
N SER A 214 -19.37 10.10 7.62
CA SER A 214 -19.89 9.33 6.48
C SER A 214 -20.18 7.87 6.84
N GLY A 215 -19.75 7.40 8.01
CA GLY A 215 -20.13 6.12 8.60
C GLY A 215 -18.95 5.19 8.89
N LEU A 216 -17.73 5.71 9.10
CA LEU A 216 -16.54 4.88 9.32
C LEU A 216 -16.76 3.80 10.40
N TYR A 217 -17.37 4.16 11.53
CA TYR A 217 -17.66 3.23 12.63
C TYR A 217 -18.72 2.17 12.30
N ARG A 218 -19.59 2.42 11.32
CA ARG A 218 -20.52 1.38 10.85
C ARG A 218 -19.77 0.31 10.04
N MET A 219 -18.73 0.71 9.33
CA MET A 219 -17.90 -0.20 8.52
C MET A 219 -16.81 -0.88 9.35
N LEU A 220 -16.19 -0.15 10.27
CA LEU A 220 -15.09 -0.60 11.14
C LEU A 220 -15.38 -0.16 12.59
N PRO A 221 -16.28 -0.86 13.30
CA PRO A 221 -16.62 -0.52 14.67
C PRO A 221 -15.42 -0.51 15.63
N GLU A 222 -14.38 -1.31 15.34
CA GLU A 222 -13.16 -1.37 16.14
C GLU A 222 -12.34 -0.08 16.13
N LEU A 223 -12.66 0.89 15.26
CA LEU A 223 -12.03 2.21 15.29
C LEU A 223 -12.69 3.16 16.29
N GLU A 224 -13.93 2.89 16.72
CA GLU A 224 -14.65 3.72 17.69
C GLU A 224 -13.93 3.71 19.06
N GLU A 225 -13.37 2.56 19.46
CA GLU A 225 -12.58 2.45 20.69
C GLU A 225 -11.27 3.26 20.68
N PHE A 226 -10.87 3.82 19.54
CA PHE A 226 -9.64 4.63 19.44
C PHE A 226 -9.90 6.11 19.70
N GLU A 227 -11.16 6.55 19.69
CA GLU A 227 -11.54 7.93 20.00
C GLU A 227 -11.19 8.29 21.45
N ASP A 228 -11.31 7.32 22.36
CA ASP A 228 -11.05 7.47 23.79
C ASP A 228 -9.59 7.14 24.20
N TRP A 229 -8.64 7.08 23.25
CA TRP A 229 -7.25 6.82 23.60
C TRP A 229 -6.71 7.87 24.59
N ASN A 230 -6.15 7.37 25.70
CA ASN A 230 -5.58 8.23 26.75
C ASN A 230 -4.44 9.08 26.17
N ARG A 231 -4.58 10.41 26.26
CA ARG A 231 -3.61 11.36 25.72
C ARG A 231 -2.27 11.32 26.46
N ASP A 232 -2.30 10.94 27.74
CA ASP A 232 -1.10 10.86 28.58
C ASP A 232 -0.26 9.61 28.30
N GLU A 233 -0.83 8.64 27.59
CA GLU A 233 -0.14 7.41 27.17
C GLU A 233 0.20 7.48 25.68
N LYS A 234 1.33 6.88 25.28
CA LYS A 234 1.66 6.75 23.85
C LYS A 234 0.70 5.73 23.23
N PRO A 235 -0.19 6.12 22.30
CA PRO A 235 -1.16 5.17 21.80
C PRO A 235 -0.50 4.00 21.05
N PRO A 236 -1.02 2.77 21.19
CA PRO A 236 -0.35 1.56 20.69
C PRO A 236 -0.60 1.31 19.20
N CYS A 237 -0.59 2.34 18.34
CA CYS A 237 -0.97 2.31 16.92
C CYS A 237 -0.46 1.08 16.16
N ALA A 238 0.84 0.78 16.30
CA ALA A 238 1.49 -0.35 15.63
C ALA A 238 0.85 -1.71 15.98
N ARG A 239 0.59 -1.95 17.27
CA ARG A 239 -0.05 -3.18 17.77
C ARG A 239 -1.50 -3.28 17.29
N MET A 240 -2.19 -2.15 17.20
CA MET A 240 -3.58 -2.09 16.79
C MET A 240 -3.77 -2.40 15.30
N VAL A 241 -2.89 -1.89 14.45
CA VAL A 241 -2.87 -2.25 13.03
C VAL A 241 -2.61 -3.75 12.85
N VAL A 242 -1.65 -4.32 13.59
CA VAL A 242 -1.40 -5.77 13.57
C VAL A 242 -2.63 -6.55 14.04
N ARG A 243 -3.33 -6.09 15.09
CA ARG A 243 -4.57 -6.70 15.59
C ARG A 243 -5.68 -6.68 14.53
N LEU A 244 -5.91 -5.54 13.87
CA LEU A 244 -6.92 -5.40 12.81
C LEU A 244 -6.56 -6.25 11.58
N ARG A 245 -5.28 -6.38 11.23
CA ARG A 245 -4.88 -7.29 10.14
C ARG A 245 -5.16 -8.76 10.44
N LYS A 246 -5.03 -9.18 11.69
CA LYS A 246 -5.39 -10.55 12.11
C LYS A 246 -6.88 -10.82 11.85
N SER A 247 -7.78 -9.86 12.12
CA SER A 247 -9.20 -10.05 11.81
C SER A 247 -9.48 -10.09 10.31
N LEU A 248 -8.72 -9.36 9.48
CA LEU A 248 -8.85 -9.43 8.01
C LEU A 248 -8.47 -10.79 7.42
N GLY A 249 -7.51 -11.49 8.02
CA GLY A 249 -7.02 -12.80 7.57
C GLY A 249 -7.86 -13.99 8.04
N LEU A 250 -8.65 -13.82 9.10
CA LEU A 250 -9.52 -14.87 9.63
C LEU A 250 -10.78 -15.00 8.76
N ARG A 251 -10.85 -16.05 7.91
CA ARG A 251 -12.11 -16.52 7.30
C ARG A 251 -12.96 -17.28 8.32
N VAL A 252 -13.21 -16.69 9.48
CA VAL A 252 -14.12 -17.32 10.44
C VAL A 252 -15.51 -16.81 10.12
N SER A 253 -16.34 -17.70 9.55
CA SER A 253 -17.79 -17.55 9.51
C SER A 253 -18.32 -17.52 10.94
N VAL A 254 -18.16 -16.40 11.63
CA VAL A 254 -18.92 -16.12 12.84
C VAL A 254 -20.33 -15.81 12.36
N ALA A 255 -21.15 -16.85 12.28
CA ALA A 255 -22.58 -16.72 12.12
C ALA A 255 -23.09 -15.74 13.18
N GLY A 256 -23.47 -14.53 12.78
CA GLY A 256 -24.19 -13.60 13.66
C GLY A 256 -23.73 -12.13 13.68
N ARG A 257 -22.68 -11.72 12.96
CA ARG A 257 -22.38 -10.29 12.77
C ARG A 257 -21.94 -10.01 11.33
N GLU A 258 -22.85 -10.22 10.40
CA GLU A 258 -22.73 -9.59 9.10
C GLU A 258 -22.78 -8.07 9.35
N VAL A 259 -21.74 -7.33 8.96
CA VAL A 259 -21.78 -5.87 8.98
C VAL A 259 -22.71 -5.46 7.84
N ASP A 260 -24.02 -5.55 8.11
CA ASP A 260 -25.06 -5.21 7.15
C ASP A 260 -24.82 -3.78 6.64
N GLY A 261 -24.76 -3.64 5.32
CA GLY A 261 -24.48 -2.35 4.67
C GLY A 261 -23.02 -1.87 4.71
N GLY A 262 -22.04 -2.71 5.04
CA GLY A 262 -20.61 -2.33 5.02
C GLY A 262 -20.14 -1.80 3.66
N ILE A 263 -20.50 -2.48 2.56
CA ILE A 263 -20.19 -2.03 1.19
C ILE A 263 -20.87 -0.69 0.89
N SER A 264 -22.14 -0.54 1.22
CA SER A 264 -22.89 0.72 1.02
C SER A 264 -22.23 1.89 1.76
N THR A 265 -21.77 1.63 2.99
CA THR A 265 -21.05 2.61 3.80
C THR A 265 -19.69 2.97 3.18
N ALA A 266 -18.93 1.97 2.70
CA ALA A 266 -17.66 2.21 2.00
C ALA A 266 -17.86 3.08 0.75
N LEU A 267 -18.91 2.80 -0.04
CA LEU A 267 -19.26 3.61 -1.21
C LEU A 267 -19.70 5.03 -0.84
N LYS A 268 -20.41 5.19 0.28
CA LYS A 268 -20.79 6.52 0.80
C LYS A 268 -19.57 7.33 1.23
N ILE A 269 -18.62 6.72 1.95
CA ILE A 269 -17.36 7.40 2.31
C ILE A 269 -16.57 7.76 1.05
N ALA A 270 -16.52 6.87 0.06
CA ALA A 270 -15.84 7.14 -1.21
C ALA A 270 -16.44 8.33 -1.97
N GLN A 271 -17.73 8.66 -1.78
CA GLN A 271 -18.36 9.83 -2.41
C GLN A 271 -17.84 11.17 -1.88
N LEU A 272 -17.12 11.20 -0.76
CA LEU A 272 -16.35 12.38 -0.33
C LEU A 272 -15.27 12.76 -1.35
N PHE A 273 -14.90 11.82 -2.21
CA PHE A 273 -13.86 11.97 -3.20
C PHE A 273 -14.41 12.26 -4.61
N GLU A 274 -13.67 13.05 -5.36
CA GLU A 274 -13.92 13.36 -6.77
C GLU A 274 -13.89 12.08 -7.61
N PRO A 275 -14.52 12.06 -8.80
CA PRO A 275 -14.67 10.84 -9.61
C PRO A 275 -13.38 10.01 -9.74
N ARG A 276 -12.27 10.64 -10.15
CA ARG A 276 -10.99 9.93 -10.37
C ARG A 276 -10.44 9.18 -9.13
N TRP A 277 -10.83 9.58 -7.92
CA TRP A 277 -10.39 8.99 -6.66
C TRP A 277 -11.44 8.08 -6.01
N ARG A 278 -12.69 8.18 -6.45
CA ARG A 278 -13.82 7.49 -5.83
C ARG A 278 -13.68 5.98 -5.89
N LEU A 279 -13.36 5.44 -7.06
CA LEU A 279 -13.19 3.99 -7.23
C LEU A 279 -12.04 3.42 -6.38
N PRO A 280 -10.79 3.95 -6.45
CA PRO A 280 -9.70 3.42 -5.63
C PRO A 280 -9.97 3.59 -4.13
N MET A 281 -10.64 4.66 -3.69
CA MET A 281 -11.08 4.80 -2.30
C MET A 281 -12.11 3.75 -1.91
N ALA A 282 -13.15 3.56 -2.72
CA ALA A 282 -14.17 2.54 -2.49
C ALA A 282 -13.55 1.13 -2.38
N ALA A 283 -12.68 0.77 -3.31
CA ALA A 283 -12.01 -0.52 -3.30
C ALA A 283 -11.11 -0.69 -2.07
N SER A 284 -10.39 0.37 -1.67
CA SER A 284 -9.54 0.35 -0.48
C SER A 284 -10.36 0.20 0.80
N LEU A 285 -11.51 0.87 0.90
CA LEU A 285 -12.41 0.78 2.06
C LEU A 285 -13.10 -0.60 2.13
N VAL A 286 -13.60 -1.11 0.99
CA VAL A 286 -14.19 -2.46 0.91
C VAL A 286 -13.17 -3.54 1.29
N ALA A 287 -11.90 -3.35 0.95
CA ALA A 287 -10.81 -4.24 1.36
C ALA A 287 -10.60 -4.32 2.89
N LEU A 288 -11.08 -3.33 3.65
CA LEU A 288 -11.02 -3.31 5.11
C LEU A 288 -12.19 -4.03 5.78
N ILE A 289 -13.25 -4.37 5.05
CA ILE A 289 -14.42 -5.03 5.64
C ILE A 289 -14.01 -6.45 6.06
N PRO A 290 -14.12 -6.82 7.35
CA PRO A 290 -13.88 -8.19 7.79
C PRO A 290 -14.92 -9.12 7.16
N ASN A 291 -14.53 -10.36 6.80
CA ASN A 291 -15.43 -11.35 6.22
C ASN A 291 -16.25 -10.83 5.02
N LEU A 292 -15.56 -10.30 4.00
CA LEU A 292 -16.20 -9.73 2.82
C LEU A 292 -17.36 -10.62 2.30
N CYS A 293 -18.45 -9.94 1.96
CA CYS A 293 -19.55 -10.45 1.15
C CYS A 293 -19.05 -11.18 -0.10
N SER A 294 -19.93 -11.97 -0.71
CA SER A 294 -19.58 -12.72 -1.93
C SER A 294 -19.01 -11.80 -3.02
N ASP A 295 -18.05 -12.29 -3.81
CA ASP A 295 -17.47 -11.53 -4.93
C ASP A 295 -18.56 -10.94 -5.85
N ALA A 296 -19.69 -11.63 -5.98
CA ALA A 296 -20.85 -11.18 -6.75
C ALA A 296 -21.47 -9.88 -6.20
N GLU A 297 -21.52 -9.70 -4.87
CA GLU A 297 -22.08 -8.50 -4.25
C GLU A 297 -21.15 -7.30 -4.40
N ILE A 298 -19.84 -7.52 -4.27
CA ILE A 298 -18.83 -6.50 -4.55
C ILE A 298 -18.96 -6.07 -6.01
N LEU A 299 -18.92 -7.01 -6.96
CA LEU A 299 -19.03 -6.67 -8.38
C LEU A 299 -20.35 -5.98 -8.70
N ARG A 300 -21.49 -6.42 -8.14
CA ARG A 300 -22.77 -5.73 -8.29
C ARG A 300 -22.70 -4.28 -7.82
N ALA A 301 -22.04 -4.01 -6.69
CA ALA A 301 -21.86 -2.66 -6.17
C ALA A 301 -20.98 -1.79 -7.09
N PHE A 302 -19.90 -2.36 -7.65
CA PHE A 302 -18.99 -1.65 -8.56
C PHE A 302 -19.52 -1.52 -9.99
N ARG A 303 -20.53 -2.30 -10.39
CA ARG A 303 -21.29 -2.11 -11.64
C ARG A 303 -22.34 -1.00 -11.57
N GLY A 304 -22.71 -0.57 -10.36
CA GLY A 304 -23.73 0.45 -10.17
C GLY A 304 -23.33 1.81 -10.79
N ASP A 305 -24.30 2.72 -10.83
CA ASP A 305 -24.16 4.02 -11.50
C ASP A 305 -23.12 4.97 -10.86
N LEU A 306 -22.54 4.57 -9.73
CA LEU A 306 -21.52 5.35 -9.03
C LEU A 306 -20.19 5.40 -9.81
N PHE A 307 -19.92 4.42 -10.67
CA PHE A 307 -18.66 4.29 -11.39
C PHE A 307 -18.85 4.16 -12.90
N THR A 308 -18.18 5.03 -13.63
CA THR A 308 -18.11 5.03 -15.09
C THR A 308 -17.26 3.87 -15.63
N ASP A 309 -17.45 3.57 -16.91
CA ASP A 309 -16.57 2.65 -17.64
C ASP A 309 -15.10 3.11 -17.66
N ALA A 310 -14.88 4.43 -17.71
CA ALA A 310 -13.54 5.01 -17.68
C ALA A 310 -12.83 4.72 -16.36
N GLU A 311 -13.52 4.89 -15.22
CA GLU A 311 -13.00 4.55 -13.90
C GLU A 311 -12.71 3.04 -13.77
N ARG A 312 -13.65 2.18 -14.20
CA ARG A 312 -13.46 0.72 -14.17
C ARG A 312 -12.31 0.24 -15.06
N ARG A 313 -12.07 0.91 -16.20
CA ARG A 313 -10.92 0.64 -17.08
C ARG A 313 -9.59 1.00 -16.42
N LEU A 314 -9.55 2.00 -15.53
CA LEU A 314 -8.33 2.35 -14.80
C LEU A 314 -7.91 1.25 -13.82
N CYS A 315 -8.78 0.31 -13.46
CA CYS A 315 -8.44 -0.86 -12.65
C CYS A 315 -7.56 -1.88 -13.37
N SER A 316 -7.23 -1.67 -14.66
CA SER A 316 -6.29 -2.52 -15.40
C SER A 316 -4.96 -2.65 -14.65
N PRO A 317 -4.42 -3.87 -14.49
CA PRO A 317 -3.10 -4.09 -13.89
C PRO A 317 -1.94 -3.43 -14.66
N GLU A 318 -2.14 -3.10 -15.94
CA GLU A 318 -1.18 -2.32 -16.72
C GLU A 318 -1.16 -0.84 -16.33
N ARG A 319 -2.29 -0.33 -15.81
CA ARG A 319 -2.48 1.08 -15.47
C ARG A 319 -2.40 1.36 -13.99
N THR A 320 -2.57 0.35 -13.16
CA THR A 320 -2.60 0.47 -11.71
C THR A 320 -1.64 -0.55 -11.12
N VAL A 321 -0.40 -0.09 -10.90
CA VAL A 321 0.61 -0.85 -10.16
C VAL A 321 0.17 -0.93 -8.70
N ILE A 322 0.11 -2.14 -8.15
CA ILE A 322 -0.21 -2.41 -6.75
C ILE A 322 0.84 -3.37 -6.21
N MET A 323 1.54 -2.94 -5.16
CA MET A 323 2.53 -3.76 -4.47
C MET A 323 1.90 -4.39 -3.23
N ALA A 324 1.22 -5.52 -3.43
CA ALA A 324 0.58 -6.27 -2.36
C ALA A 324 1.57 -7.28 -1.76
N TYR A 325 2.09 -6.95 -0.57
CA TYR A 325 2.92 -7.89 0.20
C TYR A 325 2.03 -8.75 1.08
N GLU A 326 2.45 -9.98 1.35
CA GLU A 326 1.75 -10.92 2.25
C GLU A 326 1.50 -10.34 3.65
N THR A 327 2.33 -9.36 4.04
CA THR A 327 2.25 -8.68 5.34
C THR A 327 1.20 -7.57 5.38
N LEU A 328 0.58 -7.24 4.24
CA LEU A 328 -0.44 -6.19 4.05
C LEU A 328 -1.73 -6.79 3.47
N PRO A 329 -2.50 -7.58 4.24
CA PRO A 329 -3.70 -8.26 3.74
C PRO A 329 -4.75 -7.28 3.19
N GLU A 330 -4.84 -6.07 3.73
CA GLU A 330 -5.71 -5.02 3.20
C GLU A 330 -5.31 -4.56 1.79
N VAL A 331 -4.02 -4.52 1.48
CA VAL A 331 -3.51 -4.12 0.16
C VAL A 331 -3.68 -5.26 -0.84
N GLN A 332 -3.54 -6.51 -0.39
CA GLN A 332 -3.84 -7.69 -1.20
C GLN A 332 -5.33 -7.74 -1.58
N LYS A 333 -6.23 -7.56 -0.62
CA LYS A 333 -7.67 -7.48 -0.89
C LYS A 333 -8.01 -6.33 -1.83
N PHE A 334 -7.41 -5.16 -1.66
CA PHE A 334 -7.56 -4.04 -2.58
C PHE A 334 -7.15 -4.43 -4.01
N ASN A 335 -6.00 -5.07 -4.18
CA ASN A 335 -5.55 -5.58 -5.47
C ASN A 335 -6.53 -6.58 -6.09
N ASP A 336 -7.04 -7.51 -5.30
CA ASP A 336 -7.99 -8.53 -5.76
C ASP A 336 -9.32 -7.89 -6.20
N ILE A 337 -9.83 -6.91 -5.46
CA ILE A 337 -11.04 -6.15 -5.82
C ILE A 337 -10.80 -5.39 -7.13
N MET A 338 -9.71 -4.64 -7.26
CA MET A 338 -9.40 -3.87 -8.46
C MET A 338 -9.31 -4.79 -9.69
N ARG A 339 -8.64 -5.94 -9.57
CA ARG A 339 -8.55 -6.95 -10.64
C ARG A 339 -9.91 -7.54 -10.99
N SER A 340 -10.74 -7.85 -10.00
CA SER A 340 -12.09 -8.38 -10.22
C SER A 340 -12.98 -7.38 -10.93
N VAL A 341 -12.95 -6.09 -10.53
CA VAL A 341 -13.67 -5.01 -11.21
C VAL A 341 -13.22 -4.87 -12.66
N TYR A 342 -11.91 -4.95 -12.92
CA TYR A 342 -11.38 -4.88 -14.30
C TYR A 342 -11.80 -6.07 -15.15
N LYS A 343 -11.71 -7.31 -14.62
CA LYS A 343 -12.15 -8.53 -15.31
C LYS A 343 -13.63 -8.46 -15.65
N ASP A 344 -14.44 -8.01 -14.70
CA ASP A 344 -15.87 -7.82 -14.86
C ASP A 344 -16.21 -6.80 -15.95
N PHE A 345 -15.50 -5.68 -15.96
CA PHE A 345 -15.60 -4.67 -17.01
C PHE A 345 -15.25 -5.25 -18.39
N CYS A 346 -14.13 -5.99 -18.51
CA CYS A 346 -13.72 -6.62 -19.76
C CYS A 346 -14.76 -7.63 -20.27
N LEU A 347 -15.32 -8.45 -19.37
CA LEU A 347 -16.37 -9.41 -19.69
C LEU A 347 -17.65 -8.72 -20.16
N SER A 348 -18.08 -7.68 -19.45
CA SER A 348 -19.27 -6.90 -19.80
C SER A 348 -19.12 -6.25 -21.17
N LYS A 349 -17.96 -5.64 -21.46
CA LYS A 349 -17.67 -5.06 -22.78
C LYS A 349 -17.59 -6.11 -23.87
N SER A 350 -16.91 -7.23 -23.64
CA SER A 350 -16.84 -8.32 -24.62
C SER A 350 -18.23 -8.81 -24.99
N LYS A 351 -19.13 -8.95 -24.01
CA LYS A 351 -20.52 -9.33 -24.24
C LYS A 351 -21.27 -8.29 -25.08
N GLU A 352 -21.15 -7.01 -24.74
CA GLU A 352 -21.76 -5.90 -25.49
C GLU A 352 -21.36 -5.92 -26.97
N TYR A 353 -20.07 -6.14 -27.25
CA TYR A 353 -19.57 -6.24 -28.62
C TYR A 353 -20.08 -7.49 -29.35
N VAL A 354 -20.16 -8.64 -28.68
CA VAL A 354 -20.73 -9.87 -29.25
C VAL A 354 -22.21 -9.67 -29.59
N ASP A 355 -22.99 -9.11 -28.66
CA ASP A 355 -24.43 -8.87 -28.86
C ASP A 355 -24.64 -7.89 -30.05
N ARG A 356 -23.78 -6.88 -30.20
CA ARG A 356 -23.83 -5.93 -31.33
C ARG A 356 -23.44 -6.58 -32.66
N ALA A 357 -22.36 -7.37 -32.69
CA ALA A 357 -21.95 -8.11 -33.88
C ALA A 357 -23.02 -9.11 -34.33
N GLU A 358 -23.63 -9.84 -33.38
CA GLU A 358 -24.75 -10.73 -33.68
C GLU A 358 -25.95 -9.97 -34.28
N GLY A 359 -26.27 -8.81 -33.72
CA GLY A 359 -27.31 -7.92 -34.25
C GLY A 359 -27.05 -7.52 -35.71
N LEU A 360 -25.83 -7.09 -36.03
CA LEU A 360 -25.43 -6.71 -37.39
C LEU A 360 -25.53 -7.88 -38.38
N VAL A 361 -25.06 -9.07 -37.98
CA VAL A 361 -25.16 -10.29 -38.81
C VAL A 361 -26.61 -10.66 -39.09
N ARG A 362 -27.48 -10.62 -38.07
CA ARG A 362 -28.92 -10.88 -38.23
C ARG A 362 -29.57 -9.87 -39.18
N SER A 363 -29.22 -8.59 -39.07
CA SER A 363 -29.70 -7.55 -39.99
C SER A 363 -29.24 -7.81 -41.43
N ALA A 364 -27.97 -8.11 -41.65
CA ALA A 364 -27.45 -8.41 -43.00
C ALA A 364 -28.16 -9.61 -43.66
N LEU A 365 -28.44 -10.67 -42.89
CA LEU A 365 -29.15 -11.86 -43.39
C LEU A 365 -30.60 -11.55 -43.80
N LEU A 366 -31.30 -10.68 -43.06
CA LEU A 366 -32.66 -10.26 -43.41
C LEU A 366 -32.71 -9.42 -44.69
N TRP A 367 -31.69 -8.57 -44.91
CA TRP A 367 -31.57 -7.78 -46.14
C TRP A 367 -31.18 -8.63 -47.35
N GLY A 368 -30.30 -9.63 -47.17
CA GLY A 368 -29.91 -10.58 -48.22
C GLY A 368 -31.01 -11.60 -48.60
N GLY A 369 -32.04 -11.75 -47.77
CA GLY A 369 -33.16 -12.68 -47.98
C GLY A 369 -34.36 -12.11 -48.74
N SER A 370 -34.34 -10.84 -49.16
CA SER A 370 -35.41 -10.28 -49.99
C SER A 370 -35.28 -10.76 -51.43
N THR A 371 -36.16 -11.68 -51.83
CA THR A 371 -36.13 -12.42 -53.10
C THR A 371 -36.70 -11.66 -54.30
N ASP A 372 -36.96 -10.36 -54.18
CA ASP A 372 -37.32 -9.54 -55.35
C ASP A 372 -36.04 -9.20 -56.13
N SER A 373 -35.60 -10.18 -56.92
CA SER A 373 -34.42 -10.18 -57.78
C SER A 373 -34.28 -8.89 -58.62
N PRO A 374 -33.34 -7.99 -58.29
CA PRO A 374 -32.82 -7.04 -59.26
C PRO A 374 -31.79 -7.76 -60.14
N SER A 375 -31.82 -7.52 -61.44
CA SER A 375 -30.88 -8.09 -62.42
C SER A 375 -29.42 -7.94 -61.96
N ALA A 376 -28.63 -8.99 -62.19
CA ALA A 376 -27.28 -9.20 -61.68
C ALA A 376 -26.19 -8.16 -62.07
N SER A 377 -26.54 -7.03 -62.69
CA SER A 377 -25.60 -6.02 -63.18
C SER A 377 -25.42 -4.79 -62.28
N ASP A 378 -26.22 -4.61 -61.21
CA ASP A 378 -26.21 -3.37 -60.42
C ASP A 378 -26.12 -3.59 -58.90
N ARG A 379 -25.57 -4.73 -58.44
CA ARG A 379 -25.20 -4.87 -57.02
C ARG A 379 -23.95 -4.05 -56.73
N ASP A 380 -24.16 -2.76 -56.50
CA ASP A 380 -23.17 -1.85 -55.96
C ASP A 380 -22.75 -2.37 -54.56
N MET A 381 -21.56 -2.98 -54.49
CA MET A 381 -20.99 -3.54 -53.25
C MET A 381 -20.67 -2.47 -52.20
N THR A 382 -20.72 -1.19 -52.56
CA THR A 382 -20.33 -0.06 -51.70
C THR A 382 -21.20 0.12 -50.45
N ILE A 383 -22.39 -0.50 -50.37
CA ILE A 383 -23.25 -0.44 -49.17
C ILE A 383 -22.90 -1.53 -48.13
N LEU A 384 -22.20 -2.59 -48.54
CA LEU A 384 -21.77 -3.66 -47.61
C LEU A 384 -20.46 -3.33 -46.90
N ASP A 385 -19.61 -2.47 -47.47
CA ASP A 385 -18.32 -2.10 -46.90
C ASP A 385 -18.43 -1.44 -45.50
N PRO A 386 -19.33 -0.47 -45.24
CA PRO A 386 -19.44 0.14 -43.91
C PRO A 386 -19.92 -0.82 -42.83
N ILE A 387 -20.80 -1.76 -43.19
CA ILE A 387 -21.32 -2.78 -42.27
C ILE A 387 -20.24 -3.83 -42.00
N TYR A 388 -19.45 -4.17 -43.02
CA TYR A 388 -18.31 -5.08 -42.89
C TYR A 388 -17.22 -4.49 -42.00
N ASP A 389 -16.84 -3.22 -42.24
CA ASP A 389 -15.85 -2.51 -41.41
C ASP A 389 -16.31 -2.41 -39.96
N ASP A 390 -17.59 -2.06 -39.72
CA ASP A 390 -18.16 -2.07 -38.37
C ASP A 390 -18.06 -3.47 -37.73
N ILE A 391 -18.40 -4.54 -38.45
CA ILE A 391 -18.29 -5.92 -37.91
C ILE A 391 -16.82 -6.26 -37.58
N VAL A 392 -15.88 -5.93 -38.47
CA VAL A 392 -14.46 -6.18 -38.27
C VAL A 392 -13.93 -5.41 -37.06
N ASP A 393 -14.26 -4.13 -36.92
CA ASP A 393 -13.88 -3.31 -35.77
C ASP A 393 -14.39 -3.91 -34.44
N HIS A 394 -15.62 -4.42 -34.43
CA HIS A 394 -16.19 -5.07 -33.24
C HIS A 394 -15.52 -6.41 -32.93
N LEU A 395 -15.14 -7.19 -33.95
CA LEU A 395 -14.38 -8.43 -33.79
C LEU A 395 -12.96 -8.15 -33.26
N ASP A 396 -12.30 -7.10 -33.75
CA ASP A 396 -10.99 -6.68 -33.26
C ASP A 396 -11.05 -6.20 -31.81
N ASP A 397 -12.10 -5.46 -31.43
CA ASP A 397 -12.36 -5.11 -30.03
C ASP A 397 -12.58 -6.38 -29.17
N ILE A 398 -13.33 -7.38 -29.64
CA ILE A 398 -13.49 -8.68 -28.95
C ILE A 398 -12.14 -9.39 -28.79
N ILE A 399 -11.31 -9.41 -29.84
CA ILE A 399 -9.97 -10.02 -29.79
C ILE A 399 -9.09 -9.29 -28.77
N ARG A 400 -9.11 -7.95 -28.75
CA ARG A 400 -8.32 -7.13 -27.82
C ARG A 400 -8.73 -7.38 -26.37
N TRP A 401 -10.04 -7.36 -26.07
CA TRP A 401 -10.54 -7.55 -24.71
C TRP A 401 -10.41 -8.99 -24.23
N SER A 402 -10.65 -9.99 -25.10
CA SER A 402 -10.42 -11.40 -24.76
C SER A 402 -8.94 -11.71 -24.52
N SER A 403 -8.03 -11.07 -25.27
CA SER A 403 -6.59 -11.20 -25.05
C SER A 403 -6.16 -10.56 -23.73
N SER A 404 -6.69 -9.39 -23.40
CA SER A 404 -6.48 -8.75 -22.09
C SER A 404 -6.95 -9.64 -20.94
N LEU A 405 -8.14 -10.23 -21.05
CA LEU A 405 -8.67 -11.16 -20.05
C LEU A 405 -7.81 -12.42 -19.91
N ARG A 406 -7.37 -13.01 -21.04
CA ARG A 406 -6.49 -14.19 -21.04
C ARG A 406 -5.15 -13.92 -20.37
N GLN A 407 -4.52 -12.77 -20.67
CA GLN A 407 -3.27 -12.39 -20.00
C GLN A 407 -3.46 -12.26 -18.49
N GLU A 408 -4.56 -11.65 -18.04
CA GLU A 408 -4.85 -11.53 -16.62
C GLU A 408 -5.16 -12.87 -15.94
N MET A 409 -5.84 -13.78 -16.62
CA MET A 409 -6.05 -15.16 -16.12
C MET A 409 -4.73 -15.92 -16.03
N LEU A 410 -3.83 -15.78 -17.00
CA LEU A 410 -2.50 -16.40 -16.98
C LEU A 410 -1.63 -15.85 -15.84
N LYS A 411 -1.59 -14.52 -15.66
CA LYS A 411 -0.88 -13.89 -14.52
C LYS A 411 -1.42 -14.38 -13.18
N SER A 412 -2.74 -14.47 -13.04
CA SER A 412 -3.38 -14.98 -11.82
C SER A 412 -2.99 -16.44 -11.53
N ARG A 413 -2.81 -17.25 -12.58
CA ARG A 413 -2.42 -18.67 -12.46
C ARG A 413 -0.93 -18.84 -12.15
N MET A 414 -0.05 -18.00 -12.69
CA MET A 414 1.39 -18.05 -12.39
C MET A 414 1.68 -17.69 -10.93
N VAL A 415 1.01 -16.66 -10.39
CA VAL A 415 1.17 -16.27 -8.97
C VAL A 415 0.85 -17.43 -8.02
N LEU A 416 -0.18 -18.23 -8.33
CA LEU A 416 -0.55 -19.40 -7.52
C LEU A 416 0.52 -20.51 -7.55
N VAL A 417 1.18 -20.72 -8.70
CA VAL A 417 2.22 -21.74 -8.86
C VAL A 417 3.52 -21.33 -8.14
N ASP A 418 3.87 -20.04 -8.17
CA ASP A 418 5.05 -19.52 -7.48
C ASP A 418 4.90 -19.57 -5.96
N THR A 419 3.70 -19.32 -5.42
CA THR A 419 3.42 -19.51 -3.98
C THR A 419 3.54 -20.97 -3.55
N GLU A 420 3.03 -21.92 -4.34
CA GLU A 420 3.17 -23.36 -4.03
C GLU A 420 4.62 -23.86 -4.16
N SER A 421 5.42 -23.25 -5.03
CA SER A 421 6.85 -23.55 -5.19
C SER A 421 7.67 -23.03 -4.01
N SER A 422 7.40 -21.80 -3.56
CA SER A 422 8.08 -21.20 -2.40
C SER A 422 7.79 -21.96 -1.11
N ASP A 423 6.57 -22.45 -0.92
CA ASP A 423 6.19 -23.27 0.24
C ASP A 423 6.94 -24.61 0.26
N LYS A 424 7.11 -25.27 -0.90
CA LYS A 424 7.87 -26.52 -1.02
C LYS A 424 9.37 -26.33 -0.82
N GLN A 425 9.92 -25.19 -1.24
CA GLN A 425 11.34 -24.90 -1.08
C GLN A 425 11.71 -24.56 0.37
N SER A 426 10.83 -23.86 1.10
CA SER A 426 11.02 -23.64 2.54
C SER A 426 10.94 -24.92 3.38
N PHE A 427 10.20 -25.93 2.89
CA PHE A 427 10.05 -27.22 3.55
C PHE A 427 11.28 -28.12 3.35
N ASN A 428 11.93 -28.07 2.18
CA ASN A 428 13.14 -28.84 1.91
C ASN A 428 14.39 -28.26 2.60
N ASP A 429 14.51 -26.94 2.71
CA ASP A 429 15.65 -26.30 3.39
C ASP A 429 15.68 -26.57 4.92
N SER A 430 14.57 -27.08 5.49
CA SER A 430 14.48 -27.46 6.91
C SER A 430 14.85 -28.92 7.19
N LEU A 431 15.13 -29.75 6.17
CA LEU A 431 15.33 -31.20 6.29
C LEU A 431 16.77 -31.68 6.00
N GLU A 432 17.71 -30.79 5.61
CA GLU A 432 19.08 -31.18 5.24
C GLU A 432 20.16 -30.90 6.32
N PHE A 433 19.80 -30.70 7.58
CA PHE A 433 20.79 -30.54 8.66
C PHE A 433 20.57 -31.55 9.80
N GLU A 434 20.93 -32.82 9.56
CA GLU A 434 21.48 -33.73 10.59
C GLU A 434 21.80 -35.11 9.96
N VAL A 435 23.02 -35.28 9.44
CA VAL A 435 23.71 -36.59 9.43
C VAL A 435 25.19 -36.33 9.67
N GLY A 436 25.67 -36.65 10.87
CA GLY A 436 27.07 -36.58 11.26
C GLY A 436 27.37 -37.60 12.35
N ASP A 437 28.16 -38.59 11.99
CA ASP A 437 28.31 -39.92 12.58
C ASP A 437 29.03 -39.96 13.94
N THR A 438 28.82 -41.08 14.64
CA THR A 438 29.24 -41.37 16.02
C THR A 438 30.53 -42.20 16.05
N THR A 439 31.48 -41.93 16.96
CA THR A 439 32.41 -42.98 17.47
C THR A 439 32.81 -42.77 18.94
N LEU A 440 32.88 -43.92 19.64
CA LEU A 440 32.93 -44.22 21.08
C LEU A 440 34.28 -44.03 21.81
N SER A 441 34.19 -43.98 23.16
CA SER A 441 35.07 -44.58 24.21
C SER A 441 35.22 -43.60 25.40
N SER A 442 35.11 -43.87 26.70
CA SER A 442 34.90 -45.06 27.55
C SER A 442 34.70 -44.57 29.03
N SER A 443 33.61 -44.97 29.69
CA SER A 443 33.33 -45.35 31.12
C SER A 443 34.29 -45.01 32.30
N PRO A 444 33.90 -45.24 33.60
CA PRO A 444 32.80 -44.65 34.39
C PRO A 444 33.20 -44.34 35.88
N THR A 445 32.42 -43.58 36.65
CA THR A 445 32.33 -43.76 38.13
C THR A 445 31.00 -43.22 38.70
N GLU A 446 30.54 -43.89 39.75
CA GLU A 446 29.19 -44.04 40.30
C GLU A 446 28.71 -43.00 41.34
N MET A 447 27.43 -43.21 41.75
CA MET A 447 26.64 -42.77 42.91
C MET A 447 25.82 -41.47 42.73
N GLU A 448 24.50 -41.56 42.48
CA GLU A 448 23.37 -41.79 43.45
C GLU A 448 23.21 -40.62 44.44
N HIS A 449 22.04 -40.02 44.73
CA HIS A 449 20.62 -40.37 44.61
C HIS A 449 19.78 -39.06 44.70
N SER A 450 18.64 -38.99 43.98
CA SER A 450 17.32 -38.36 44.31
C SER A 450 17.26 -36.98 45.04
N GLU A 451 16.48 -35.97 44.64
CA GLU A 451 15.01 -35.92 44.61
C GLU A 451 14.53 -34.59 43.97
N ILE A 452 13.27 -34.61 43.52
CA ILE A 452 12.43 -33.53 42.97
C ILE A 452 12.21 -32.40 44.00
N VAL A 453 12.08 -31.14 43.56
CA VAL A 453 11.07 -30.14 44.04
C VAL A 453 11.20 -28.81 43.29
N ASP A 454 10.04 -28.26 42.95
CA ASP A 454 9.71 -26.93 42.45
C ASP A 454 10.43 -25.76 43.16
N CYS A 455 10.74 -24.70 42.43
CA CYS A 455 11.01 -23.39 43.03
C CYS A 455 10.24 -22.29 42.30
N GLU A 456 9.16 -21.89 42.97
CA GLU A 456 8.37 -20.69 42.77
C GLU A 456 9.20 -19.39 42.91
N ALA A 457 8.53 -18.34 42.43
CA ALA A 457 8.88 -16.93 42.51
C ALA A 457 9.42 -16.45 43.86
N PHE A 458 10.35 -15.48 43.79
CA PHE A 458 10.61 -14.55 44.89
C PHE A 458 10.35 -13.09 44.46
N PRO A 459 9.63 -12.31 45.27
CA PRO A 459 9.29 -10.91 44.99
C PRO A 459 10.34 -9.95 45.56
N PHE A 460 10.62 -8.86 44.85
CA PHE A 460 11.39 -7.74 45.41
C PHE A 460 10.47 -6.75 46.14
N LYS A 461 10.72 -6.63 47.45
CA LYS A 461 10.09 -5.66 48.35
C LYS A 461 10.63 -4.25 48.13
N SER A 462 9.72 -3.29 48.22
CA SER A 462 9.95 -1.86 48.33
C SER A 462 10.68 -1.47 49.62
N LEU A 463 11.55 -0.48 49.55
CA LEU A 463 11.91 0.36 50.70
C LEU A 463 12.08 1.82 50.24
N GLY A 464 11.22 2.69 50.76
CA GLY A 464 11.61 3.92 51.47
C GLY A 464 12.05 5.14 50.67
N ASN A 465 11.10 6.07 50.49
CA ASN A 465 11.23 7.50 50.21
C ASN A 465 12.48 8.21 50.75
N ARG A 466 13.11 9.05 49.91
CA ARG A 466 13.46 10.45 50.27
C ARG A 466 13.71 11.34 49.04
N GLU A 467 13.02 12.47 49.07
CA GLU A 467 13.29 13.78 48.45
C GLU A 467 13.26 13.97 46.92
N ARG A 468 12.37 14.89 46.53
CA ARG A 468 12.08 15.38 45.18
C ARG A 468 13.24 16.22 44.64
N SER A 469 13.66 15.89 43.42
CA SER A 469 14.25 16.83 42.47
C SER A 469 13.73 16.47 41.08
N VAL A 470 13.07 17.44 40.45
CA VAL A 470 12.46 17.36 39.12
C VAL A 470 13.55 17.38 38.06
N ILE A 471 13.76 16.26 37.34
CA ILE A 471 14.24 16.24 35.95
C ILE A 471 13.54 15.04 35.27
N GLY A 472 12.83 15.31 34.16
CA GLY A 472 12.06 14.33 33.41
C GLY A 472 12.93 13.19 32.89
N GLY A 473 12.61 11.97 33.33
CA GLY A 473 13.23 10.73 32.89
C GLY A 473 12.27 9.94 32.01
N LEU A 474 12.71 9.68 30.78
CA LEU A 474 12.15 8.72 29.84
C LEU A 474 12.02 7.34 30.51
N TYR A 475 10.79 6.84 30.61
CA TYR A 475 10.53 5.43 30.85
C TYR A 475 10.42 4.74 29.48
N ILE A 476 11.40 3.91 29.18
CA ILE A 476 11.40 3.00 28.04
C ILE A 476 10.74 1.71 28.54
N ASP A 477 9.61 1.33 27.94
CA ASP A 477 9.16 -0.05 28.06
C ASP A 477 10.12 -0.95 27.27
N PRO A 478 10.63 -2.04 27.87
CA PRO A 478 11.23 -3.11 27.12
C PRO A 478 10.12 -3.82 26.33
N ILE A 479 10.25 -3.86 24.99
CA ILE A 479 9.38 -4.63 24.10
C ILE A 479 9.83 -6.09 24.06
#